data_AF-A0A2W4ZFY2-F1
#
_entry.id   AF-A0A2W4ZFY2-F1
#
_cell.length_a   1.000
_cell.length_b   1.000
_cell.length_c   1.000
_cell.angle_alpha   90.00
_cell.angle_beta   90.00
_cell.angle_gamma   90.00
#
_symmetry.space_group_name_H-M   'P 1'
#
loop_
_entity.id
_entity.type
_entity.pdbx_description
1 polymer ?
#
loop_
_entity_poly.entity_id
_entity_poly.type
_entity_poly.pdbx_seq_one_letter_code
_entity_poly.pdbx_strand_id
1 'polypeptide(L)' 'MQLSYRGVKYNTHNSAVEVTESQEIGHYRGATYHVRRVLNAPAHKTSDVLKYRGAIVH' A
#
# COMPACT_ATOMS: atom_id res chain seq x y z
N MET A 1 6.24 8.77 4.05
CA MET A 1 6.23 9.45 2.73
C MET A 1 5.06 10.44 2.72
N GLN A 2 5.06 11.48 1.87
CA GLN A 2 3.93 12.40 1.71
C GLN A 2 3.62 12.50 0.21
N LEU A 3 2.36 12.31 -0.18
CA LEU A 3 1.96 12.36 -1.59
C LEU A 3 1.62 13.81 -1.98
N SER A 4 1.95 14.21 -3.21
CA SER A 4 1.57 15.52 -3.75
C SER A 4 0.98 15.39 -5.15
N TYR A 5 -0.15 16.07 -5.39
CA TYR A 5 -0.80 16.12 -6.71
C TYR A 5 -1.29 17.55 -6.99
N ARG A 6 -0.92 18.11 -8.16
CA ARG A 6 -1.22 19.50 -8.58
C ARG A 6 -0.96 20.55 -7.49
N GLY A 7 0.13 20.38 -6.73
CA GLY A 7 0.52 21.30 -5.65
C GLY A 7 -0.23 21.12 -4.33
N VAL A 8 -1.19 20.19 -4.26
CA VAL A 8 -1.86 19.82 -3.00
C VAL A 8 -1.10 18.66 -2.37
N LYS A 9 -0.83 18.77 -1.06
CA LYS A 9 -0.21 17.71 -0.26
C LYS A 9 -1.30 16.85 0.38
N TYR A 10 -1.12 15.54 0.32
CA TYR A 10 -2.02 14.55 0.90
C TYR A 10 -1.31 13.80 2.01
N ASN A 11 -2.01 13.61 3.12
CA ASN A 11 -1.52 12.76 4.19
C ASN A 11 -1.72 11.31 3.74
N THR A 12 -0.61 10.59 3.57
CA THR A 12 -0.67 9.15 3.38
C THR A 12 -0.72 8.49 4.74
N HIS A 13 -1.70 7.63 4.97
CA HIS A 13 -1.67 6.77 6.14
C HIS A 13 -0.61 5.70 5.92
N ASN A 14 0.39 5.67 6.81
CA ASN A 14 1.34 4.57 6.83
C ASN A 14 0.69 3.40 7.58
N SER A 15 -0.06 2.57 6.85
CA SER A 15 -0.57 1.32 7.42
C SER A 15 0.60 0.36 7.58
N ALA A 16 1.15 0.29 8.79
CA ALA A 16 1.98 -0.82 9.17
C ALA A 16 1.09 -2.07 9.19
N VAL A 17 1.33 -2.98 8.26
CA VAL A 17 0.58 -4.23 8.13
C VAL A 17 1.36 -5.34 8.82
N GLU A 18 0.71 -6.09 9.69
CA GLU A 18 1.31 -7.27 10.30
C GLU A 18 1.40 -8.40 9.29
N VAL A 19 2.53 -9.10 9.31
CA VAL A 19 2.87 -10.11 8.31
C VAL A 19 3.45 -11.32 9.03
N THR A 20 3.01 -12.51 8.64
CA THR A 20 3.59 -13.78 9.11
C THR A 20 4.46 -14.40 8.03
N GLU A 21 5.47 -15.16 8.46
CA GLU A 21 6.31 -15.94 7.58
C GLU A 21 5.48 -17.08 6.94
N SER A 22 5.56 -17.22 5.62
CA SER A 22 4.99 -18.35 4.91
C SER A 22 6.06 -19.41 4.71
N GLN A 23 5.65 -20.67 4.66
CA GLN A 23 6.52 -21.77 4.21
C GLN A 23 6.74 -21.75 2.69
N GLU A 24 6.01 -20.89 1.97
CA GLU A 24 6.15 -20.72 0.53
C GLU A 24 7.45 -19.98 0.18
N ILE A 25 8.31 -20.69 -0.56
CA ILE A 25 9.55 -20.17 -1.09
C ILE A 25 9.45 -20.20 -2.62
N GLY A 26 9.66 -19.06 -3.25
CA GLY A 26 9.74 -18.92 -4.69
C GLY A 26 11.19 -18.71 -5.15
N HIS A 27 11.44 -18.94 -6.43
CA HIS A 27 12.69 -18.53 -7.07
C HIS A 27 12.41 -17.50 -8.15
N TYR A 28 13.02 -16.32 -8.04
CA TYR A 28 12.87 -15.24 -8.99
C TYR A 28 14.24 -14.74 -9.45
N ARG A 29 14.49 -14.84 -10.77
CA ARG A 29 15.77 -14.44 -11.39
C ARG A 29 17.01 -15.05 -10.70
N GLY A 30 16.91 -16.31 -10.28
CA GLY A 30 18.00 -17.03 -9.60
C GLY A 30 18.15 -16.72 -8.12
N ALA A 31 17.34 -15.82 -7.55
CA ALA A 31 17.31 -15.56 -6.12
C ALA A 31 16.15 -16.30 -5.44
N THR A 32 16.38 -16.76 -4.21
CA THR A 32 15.34 -17.30 -3.34
C THR A 32 14.50 -16.15 -2.78
N TYR A 33 13.19 -16.25 -2.94
CA TYR A 33 12.21 -15.27 -2.51
C TYR A 33 11.29 -15.90 -1.46
N HIS A 34 11.30 -15.34 -0.26
CA HIS A 34 10.42 -15.77 0.83
C HIS A 34 9.08 -15.05 0.71
N VAL A 35 8.02 -15.81 0.41
CA VAL A 35 6.67 -15.25 0.36
C VAL A 35 6.23 -14.99 1.79
N ARG A 36 5.64 -13.83 2.02
CA ARG A 36 5.16 -13.38 3.32
C ARG A 36 3.67 -13.17 3.26
N ARG A 37 2.92 -13.74 4.21
CA ARG A 37 1.46 -13.65 4.23
C ARG A 37 1.01 -12.50 5.13
N VAL A 38 0.21 -11.61 4.58
CA VAL A 38 -0.40 -10.51 5.34
C VAL A 38 -1.45 -11.06 6.30
N LEU A 39 -1.37 -10.65 7.57
CA LEU A 39 -2.40 -10.88 8.58
C LEU A 39 -3.32 -9.66 8.64
N ASN A 40 -4.63 -9.91 8.76
CA ASN A 40 -5.64 -8.85 8.91
C ASN A 40 -5.49 -7.71 7.89
N ALA A 41 -5.47 -8.06 6.60
CA ALA A 41 -5.33 -7.08 5.53
C ALA A 41 -6.33 -5.92 5.75
N PRO A 42 -5.87 -4.68 5.97
CA PRO A 42 -6.78 -3.58 6.19
C PRO A 42 -7.65 -3.42 4.96
N ALA A 43 -8.97 -3.38 5.14
CA ALA A 43 -9.88 -3.09 4.05
C ALA A 43 -9.45 -1.76 3.42
N HIS A 44 -9.16 -1.76 2.12
CA HIS A 44 -8.81 -0.54 1.42
C HIS A 44 -10.01 0.40 1.52
N LYS A 45 -9.88 1.45 2.33
CA LYS A 45 -10.94 2.44 2.44
C LYS A 45 -10.95 3.20 1.12
N THR A 46 -12.09 3.24 0.47
CA THR A 46 -12.34 4.08 -0.71
C THR A 46 -12.29 5.57 -0.38
N SER A 47 -11.99 5.97 0.86
CA SER A 47 -11.81 7.35 1.27
C SER A 47 -10.50 7.99 0.79
N ASP A 48 -9.54 7.19 0.29
CA ASP A 48 -8.29 7.69 -0.32
C ASP A 48 -8.52 8.17 -1.76
N VAL A 49 -9.58 8.95 -1.97
CA VAL A 49 -9.83 9.65 -3.23
C VAL A 49 -9.06 10.97 -3.23
N LEU A 50 -8.22 11.17 -4.25
CA LEU A 50 -7.55 12.44 -4.45
C LEU A 50 -8.58 13.52 -4.79
N LYS A 51 -8.64 14.56 -3.95
CA LYS A 51 -9.50 15.73 -4.18
C LYS A 51 -8.65 16.94 -4.54
N TYR A 52 -8.89 17.57 -5.68
CA TYR A 52 -8.26 18.82 -6.08
C TYR A 52 -9.33 19.90 -6.22
N ARG A 53 -9.23 20.98 -5.43
CA ARG A 53 -10.21 22.08 -5.40
C ARG A 53 -11.67 21.59 -5.28
N GLY A 54 -11.91 20.59 -4.45
CA GLY A 54 -13.25 20.02 -4.21
C GLY A 54 -13.70 18.97 -5.23
N ALA A 55 -13.02 18.83 -6.38
CA ALA A 55 -13.32 17.79 -7.37
C ALA A 55 -12.55 16.50 -7.07
N ILE A 56 -13.23 15.37 -7.21
CA ILE A 56 -12.60 14.04 -7.23
C ILE A 56 -11.79 13.88 -8.51
N VAL A 57 -10.58 13.35 -8.37
CA VAL A 57 -9.69 13.05 -9.48
C VAL A 57 -9.52 11.53 -9.54
N HIS A 58 -9.85 10.96 -10.70
CA HIS A 58 -9.66 9.54 -11.02
C HIS A 58 -8.33 9.30 -11.72
#